data_AF-A0A2S7FC06-F1
#
_entry.id   AF-A0A2S7FC06-F1
#
_cell.length_a   1.000
_cell.length_b   1.000
_cell.length_c   1.000
_cell.angle_alpha   90.00
_cell.angle_beta   90.00
_cell.angle_gamma   90.00
#
_symmetry.space_group_name_H-M   'P 1'
#
loop_
_entity.id
_entity.type
_entity.pdbx_description
1 polymer ?
#
loop_
_entity_poly.entity_id
_entity_poly.type
_entity_poly.pdbx_seq_one_letter_code
_entity_poly.pdbx_strand_id
1 'polypeptide(L)'
;MNNFLINNSTNYTNTNLINIDSTNKITNKSSSDEITTSELSSSIKLDSDKKNILNKINANNAFNETYEDMELSIEEKLHLTIEYGRITSQMRHHGYNVPDFNLDNSDSKTSSFLPFISEMKEFSKTYFSTGDHLVSSDAFLNFCDKFEENLKKYDCF
;
A
#
# COMPACT_ATOMS: atom_id res chain seq x y z
N MET A 1 -31.02 10.75 0.29
CA MET A 1 -29.72 10.96 -0.38
C MET A 1 -28.72 11.29 0.71
N ASN A 2 -27.87 10.34 1.09
CA ASN A 2 -26.82 10.58 2.09
C ASN A 2 -25.53 10.91 1.34
N ASN A 3 -25.04 12.14 1.48
CA ASN A 3 -23.72 12.54 1.02
C ASN A 3 -22.67 11.93 1.96
N PHE A 4 -21.89 10.97 1.47
CA PHE A 4 -20.64 10.59 2.11
C PHE A 4 -19.59 11.65 1.80
N LEU A 5 -19.27 12.48 2.79
CA LEU A 5 -18.07 13.31 2.79
C LEU A 5 -16.86 12.41 3.09
N ILE A 6 -16.07 12.12 2.06
CA ILE A 6 -14.74 11.53 2.22
C ILE A 6 -13.78 12.67 2.54
N ASN A 7 -13.46 12.85 3.82
CA ASN A 7 -12.36 13.73 4.24
C ASN A 7 -11.04 12.99 4.02
N ASN A 8 -10.48 13.06 2.81
CA ASN A 8 -9.07 12.78 2.59
C ASN A 8 -8.26 14.02 2.93
N SER A 9 -7.40 13.96 3.95
CA SER A 9 -6.03 14.49 3.93
C SER A 9 -5.51 14.65 5.36
N THR A 10 -4.80 13.63 5.83
CA THR A 10 -3.62 13.87 6.68
C THR A 10 -2.42 13.52 5.80
N ASN A 11 -1.88 14.52 5.13
CA ASN A 11 -0.66 14.40 4.34
C ASN A 11 0.53 14.09 5.26
N TYR A 12 0.74 12.81 5.58
CA TYR A 12 2.01 12.35 6.13
C TYR A 12 3.01 12.28 4.97
N THR A 13 3.81 13.34 4.79
CA THR A 13 4.99 13.26 3.93
C THR A 13 6.00 12.28 4.55
N ASN A 14 6.68 11.47 3.74
CA ASN A 14 7.68 10.47 4.16
C ASN A 14 8.71 11.00 5.19
N THR A 15 8.98 12.30 5.17
CA THR A 15 9.85 13.00 6.13
C THR A 15 9.38 12.94 7.58
N ASN A 16 8.07 12.77 7.84
CA ASN A 16 7.50 12.80 9.20
C ASN A 16 7.64 11.47 9.95
N LEU A 17 7.98 10.36 9.26
CA LEU A 17 8.03 9.02 9.87
C LEU A 17 9.45 8.62 10.32
N ILE A 18 10.49 9.28 9.82
CA ILE A 18 11.88 8.97 10.14
C ILE A 18 12.26 9.65 11.47
N ASN A 19 12.23 8.90 12.58
CA ASN A 19 12.96 9.33 13.78
C ASN A 19 14.43 9.02 13.55
N ILE A 20 15.23 10.06 13.29
CA ILE A 20 16.68 9.94 13.36
C ILE A 20 17.05 10.02 14.84
N ASP A 21 17.16 8.88 15.52
CA ASP A 21 17.85 8.82 16.81
C ASP A 21 19.35 9.06 16.58
N SER A 22 19.70 10.34 16.47
CA SER A 22 21.10 10.78 16.50
C SER A 22 21.59 10.74 17.94
N THR A 23 21.83 9.57 18.51
CA THR A 23 22.64 9.46 19.74
C THR A 23 24.12 9.64 19.41
N ASN A 24 24.49 10.78 18.82
CA ASN A 24 25.86 11.27 18.88
C ASN A 24 25.99 12.11 20.15
N LYS A 25 26.40 11.45 21.22
CA LYS A 25 26.94 12.12 22.40
C LYS A 25 28.25 12.78 21.96
N ILE A 26 28.18 14.00 21.43
CA ILE A 26 29.35 14.81 21.10
C ILE A 26 30.01 15.19 22.43
N THR A 27 30.92 14.36 22.92
CA THR A 27 31.94 14.83 23.86
C THR A 27 32.93 15.64 23.06
N ASN A 28 32.78 16.97 23.09
CA ASN A 28 33.80 17.89 22.61
C ASN A 28 35.12 17.61 23.35
N LYS A 29 36.07 16.97 22.65
CA LYS A 29 37.47 16.98 23.05
C LYS A 29 38.30 17.42 21.85
N SER A 30 39.10 18.44 22.13
CA SER A 30 39.93 19.23 21.22
C SER A 30 40.90 18.43 20.35
N SER A 31 41.22 19.07 19.22
CA SER A 31 42.44 19.04 18.39
C SER A 31 42.70 17.84 17.48
N SER A 32 42.79 18.19 16.19
CA SER A 32 43.37 17.51 15.02
C SER A 32 43.41 15.99 15.06
N ASP A 33 42.61 15.35 14.22
CA ASP A 33 43.01 14.17 13.43
C ASP A 33 41.96 13.93 12.34
N GLU A 34 42.42 13.31 11.25
CA GLU A 34 41.74 13.06 9.97
C GLU A 34 40.24 12.73 10.09
N ILE A 35 39.43 13.41 9.27
CA ILE A 35 38.03 13.03 9.04
C ILE A 35 38.05 11.72 8.25
N THR A 36 38.15 10.60 8.97
CA THR A 36 37.71 9.31 8.46
C THR A 36 36.19 9.43 8.31
N THR A 37 35.72 9.45 7.06
CA THR A 37 34.30 9.29 6.74
C THR A 37 33.88 7.91 7.23
N SER A 38 33.42 7.86 8.48
CA SER A 38 32.69 6.72 9.03
C SER A 38 31.53 6.45 8.08
N GLU A 39 31.63 5.36 7.31
CA GLU A 39 30.51 4.84 6.54
C GLU A 39 29.32 4.68 7.48
N LEU A 40 28.31 5.52 7.26
CA LEU A 40 27.06 5.51 7.99
C LEU A 40 26.26 4.28 7.53
N SER A 41 26.66 3.10 7.98
CA SER A 41 25.87 1.87 7.84
C SER A 41 24.75 1.83 8.88
N SER A 42 24.04 2.95 9.05
CA SER A 42 22.83 2.96 9.87
C SER A 42 21.68 2.42 9.04
N SER A 43 21.43 1.10 9.12
CA SER A 43 20.15 0.55 8.71
C SER A 43 19.09 1.16 9.64
N ILE A 44 18.41 2.22 9.19
CA ILE A 44 17.33 2.85 9.94
C ILE A 44 16.21 1.82 10.07
N LYS A 45 16.15 1.11 11.19
CA LYS A 45 15.04 0.20 11.50
C LYS A 45 13.85 1.06 11.90
N LEU A 46 12.89 1.18 10.99
CA LEU A 46 11.57 1.70 11.33
C LEU A 46 10.93 0.80 12.39
N ASP A 47 10.28 1.42 13.37
CA ASP A 47 9.38 0.73 14.28
C ASP A 47 8.27 0.00 13.48
N SER A 48 7.75 -1.10 14.02
CA SER A 48 6.76 -1.93 13.32
C SER A 48 5.52 -1.14 12.89
N ASP A 49 5.04 -0.20 13.72
CA ASP A 49 3.85 0.59 13.42
C ASP A 49 4.13 1.58 12.29
N LYS A 50 5.34 2.17 12.27
CA LYS A 50 5.78 3.06 11.20
C LYS A 50 5.97 2.30 9.88
N LYS A 51 6.50 1.08 9.94
CA LYS A 51 6.63 0.20 8.77
C LYS A 51 5.26 -0.16 8.20
N ASN A 52 4.29 -0.44 9.07
CA ASN A 52 2.90 -0.72 8.71
C ASN A 52 2.24 0.47 8.01
N ILE A 53 2.34 1.68 8.60
CA ILE A 53 1.81 2.92 8.01
C ILE A 53 2.45 3.20 6.65
N LEU A 54 3.78 3.09 6.56
CA LEU A 54 4.49 3.31 5.30
C LEU A 54 4.04 2.33 4.21
N ASN A 55 3.85 1.05 4.55
CA ASN A 55 3.35 0.05 3.61
C ASN A 55 1.94 0.40 3.10
N LYS A 56 1.04 0.87 3.96
CA LYS A 56 -0.31 1.31 3.55
C LYS A 56 -0.28 2.55 2.64
N ILE A 57 0.59 3.52 2.92
CA ILE A 57 0.80 4.69 2.07
C ILE A 57 1.31 4.25 0.69
N ASN A 58 2.35 3.41 0.67
CA ASN A 58 2.95 2.89 -0.57
C ASN A 58 1.94 2.07 -1.39
N ALA A 59 1.16 1.21 -0.74
CA ALA A 59 0.12 0.45 -1.41
C ALA A 59 -0.97 1.35 -1.99
N ASN A 60 -1.37 2.42 -1.29
CA ASN A 60 -2.33 3.39 -1.82
C ASN A 60 -1.76 4.15 -3.03
N ASN A 61 -0.47 4.49 -3.02
CA ASN A 61 0.20 5.10 -4.17
C ASN A 61 0.24 4.13 -5.35
N ALA A 62 0.64 2.87 -5.12
CA ALA A 62 0.64 1.82 -6.14
C ALA A 62 -0.76 1.60 -6.75
N PHE A 63 -1.82 1.61 -5.93
CA PHE A 63 -3.20 1.45 -6.38
C PHE A 63 -3.64 2.61 -7.30
N ASN A 64 -3.22 3.84 -6.97
CA ASN A 64 -3.51 5.01 -7.81
C ASN A 64 -2.73 4.98 -9.13
N GLU A 65 -1.42 4.66 -9.09
CA GLU A 65 -0.57 4.53 -10.27
C GLU A 65 -1.07 3.44 -11.22
N THR A 66 -1.63 2.34 -10.70
CA THR A 66 -2.21 1.29 -11.55
C THR A 66 -3.33 1.81 -12.44
N TYR A 67 -4.18 2.74 -11.96
CA TYR A 67 -5.19 3.32 -12.83
C TYR A 67 -4.60 4.24 -13.91
N GLU A 68 -3.52 4.95 -13.60
CA GLU A 68 -2.81 5.81 -14.55
C GLU A 68 -2.13 4.98 -15.64
N ASP A 69 -1.45 3.90 -15.25
CA ASP A 69 -0.80 2.94 -16.15
C ASP A 69 -1.78 2.18 -17.07
N MET A 70 -3.06 2.13 -16.68
CA MET A 70 -4.12 1.49 -17.47
C MET A 70 -4.83 2.45 -18.43
N GLU A 71 -4.51 3.76 -18.38
CA GLU A 71 -5.11 4.80 -19.25
C GLU A 71 -6.66 4.79 -19.23
N LEU A 72 -7.25 4.47 -18.08
CA LEU A 72 -8.69 4.26 -17.95
C LEU A 72 -9.46 5.59 -17.97
N SER A 73 -10.66 5.56 -18.55
CA SER A 73 -11.63 6.63 -18.33
C SER A 73 -12.06 6.72 -16.86
N ILE A 74 -12.66 7.85 -16.48
CA ILE A 74 -13.19 8.05 -15.12
C ILE A 74 -14.24 7.00 -14.77
N GLU A 75 -15.08 6.59 -15.73
CA GLU A 75 -16.12 5.58 -15.54
C GLU A 75 -15.50 4.19 -15.34
N GLU A 76 -14.53 3.80 -16.16
CA GLU A 76 -13.85 2.50 -16.01
C GLU A 76 -13.08 2.41 -14.70
N LYS A 77 -12.41 3.49 -14.29
CA LYS A 77 -11.76 3.59 -12.98
C LYS A 77 -12.76 3.39 -11.84
N LEU A 78 -13.93 4.03 -11.93
CA LEU A 78 -14.98 3.88 -10.93
C LEU A 78 -15.51 2.45 -10.87
N HIS A 79 -15.82 1.84 -12.01
CA HIS A 79 -16.29 0.46 -12.09
C HIS A 79 -15.27 -0.55 -11.54
N LEU A 80 -13.98 -0.41 -11.89
CA LEU A 80 -12.91 -1.23 -11.33
C LEU A 80 -12.77 -1.06 -9.82
N THR A 81 -12.83 0.18 -9.32
CA THR A 81 -12.75 0.46 -7.88
C THR A 81 -13.91 -0.20 -7.13
N ILE A 82 -15.14 -0.11 -7.67
CA ILE A 82 -16.31 -0.74 -7.07
C ILE A 82 -16.19 -2.27 -7.12
N GLU A 83 -15.74 -2.85 -8.24
CA GLU A 83 -15.60 -4.30 -8.36
C GLU A 83 -14.51 -4.84 -7.41
N TYR A 84 -13.38 -4.13 -7.27
CA TYR A 84 -12.37 -4.43 -6.25
C TYR A 84 -12.98 -4.43 -4.84
N GLY A 85 -13.81 -3.42 -4.53
CA GLY A 85 -14.56 -3.35 -3.27
C GLY A 85 -15.56 -4.50 -3.06
N ARG A 86 -16.21 -4.98 -4.12
CA ARG A 86 -17.11 -6.15 -4.06
C ARG A 86 -16.33 -7.44 -3.79
N ILE A 87 -15.24 -7.67 -4.52
CA ILE A 87 -14.41 -8.87 -4.38
C ILE A 87 -13.75 -8.92 -3.00
N THR A 88 -13.17 -7.81 -2.52
CA THR A 88 -12.63 -7.72 -1.16
C THR A 88 -13.67 -8.06 -0.09
N SER A 89 -14.91 -7.57 -0.22
CA SER A 89 -16.01 -7.90 0.69
C SER A 89 -16.35 -9.39 0.68
N GLN A 90 -16.43 -9.99 -0.51
CA GLN A 90 -16.67 -11.43 -0.65
C GLN A 90 -15.54 -12.27 -0.07
N MET A 91 -14.28 -11.93 -0.35
CA MET A 91 -13.12 -12.60 0.23
C MET A 91 -13.14 -12.52 1.77
N ARG A 92 -13.46 -11.35 2.34
CA ARG A 92 -13.60 -11.19 3.79
C ARG A 92 -14.69 -12.09 4.35
N HIS A 93 -15.83 -12.21 3.66
CA HIS A 93 -16.91 -13.13 4.06
C HIS A 93 -16.47 -14.61 4.05
N HIS A 94 -15.56 -14.97 3.13
CA HIS A 94 -14.97 -16.31 3.04
C HIS A 94 -13.77 -16.52 3.99
N GLY A 95 -13.47 -15.57 4.87
CA GLY A 95 -12.42 -15.70 5.88
C GLY A 95 -11.00 -15.38 5.41
N TYR A 96 -10.84 -14.78 4.22
CA TYR A 96 -9.55 -14.30 3.77
C TYR A 96 -9.09 -13.09 4.59
N ASN A 97 -7.78 -12.99 4.77
CA ASN A 97 -7.17 -11.82 5.40
C ASN A 97 -7.07 -10.67 4.38
N VAL A 98 -8.05 -9.78 4.39
CA VAL A 98 -8.15 -8.67 3.43
C VAL A 98 -7.45 -7.43 4.00
N PRO A 99 -6.41 -6.89 3.34
CA PRO A 99 -5.74 -5.68 3.78
C PRO A 99 -6.66 -4.46 3.68
N ASP A 100 -6.34 -3.41 4.44
CA ASP A 100 -7.05 -2.14 4.38
C ASP A 100 -6.07 -0.97 4.27
N PHE A 101 -6.52 0.10 3.62
CA PHE A 101 -5.77 1.33 3.49
C PHE A 101 -5.94 2.27 4.71
N ASN A 102 -6.55 1.80 5.81
CA ASN A 102 -6.76 2.64 6.99
C ASN A 102 -5.45 2.80 7.77
N LEU A 103 -4.90 4.01 7.78
CA LEU A 103 -3.65 4.33 8.46
C LEU A 103 -3.74 4.17 9.98
N ASP A 104 -4.94 4.31 10.56
CA ASP A 104 -5.16 4.16 12.00
C ASP A 104 -5.19 2.70 12.46
N ASN A 105 -5.31 1.75 11.51
CA ASN A 105 -5.29 0.33 11.83
C ASN A 105 -3.84 -0.19 11.86
N SER A 106 -3.33 -0.39 13.08
CA SER A 106 -1.97 -0.90 13.34
C SER A 106 -1.85 -2.43 13.25
N ASP A 107 -2.93 -3.17 13.01
CA ASP A 107 -2.83 -4.62 12.83
C ASP A 107 -2.03 -4.93 11.56
N SER A 108 -0.83 -5.48 11.75
CA SER A 108 0.08 -5.91 10.70
C SER A 108 -0.55 -6.84 9.65
N LYS A 109 -1.58 -7.61 10.04
CA LYS A 109 -2.31 -8.49 9.11
C LYS A 109 -3.07 -7.70 8.06
N THR A 110 -3.46 -6.46 8.36
CA THR A 110 -4.21 -5.59 7.44
C THR A 110 -3.32 -4.87 6.44
N SER A 111 -2.03 -5.21 6.38
CA SER A 111 -1.08 -4.57 5.49
C SER A 111 -0.45 -5.51 4.49
N SER A 112 -0.84 -6.79 4.41
CA SER A 112 -0.24 -7.74 3.45
C SER A 112 -0.80 -7.59 2.04
N PHE A 113 -0.50 -6.47 1.36
CA PHE A 113 -1.08 -6.16 0.04
C PHE A 113 -0.55 -7.05 -1.08
N LEU A 114 0.75 -7.29 -1.11
CA LEU A 114 1.39 -8.04 -2.19
C LEU A 114 0.97 -9.52 -2.22
N PRO A 115 0.94 -10.26 -1.10
CA PRO A 115 0.37 -11.61 -1.09
C PRO A 115 -1.14 -11.61 -1.41
N PHE A 116 -1.86 -10.61 -0.90
CA PHE A 116 -3.30 -10.52 -1.08
C PHE A 116 -3.72 -10.37 -2.55
N ILE A 117 -3.00 -9.58 -3.36
CA ILE A 117 -3.41 -9.38 -4.75
C ILE A 117 -3.35 -10.68 -5.57
N SER A 118 -2.41 -11.57 -5.28
CA SER A 118 -2.38 -12.91 -5.89
C SER A 118 -3.56 -13.78 -5.45
N GLU A 119 -3.93 -13.75 -4.16
CA GLU A 119 -5.13 -14.44 -3.66
C GLU A 119 -6.41 -13.90 -4.29
N MET A 120 -6.52 -12.58 -4.41
CA MET A 120 -7.64 -11.92 -5.06
C MET A 120 -7.73 -12.31 -6.54
N LYS A 121 -6.60 -12.35 -7.25
CA LYS A 121 -6.56 -12.78 -8.65
C LYS A 121 -7.13 -14.19 -8.81
N GLU A 122 -6.70 -15.14 -7.99
CA GLU A 122 -7.24 -16.51 -8.04
C GLU A 122 -8.71 -16.58 -7.65
N PHE A 123 -9.12 -15.90 -6.57
CA PHE A 123 -10.52 -15.83 -6.13
C PHE A 123 -11.43 -15.26 -7.24
N SER A 124 -10.95 -14.22 -7.94
CA SER A 124 -11.72 -13.53 -8.96
C SER A 124 -12.12 -14.46 -10.12
N LYS A 125 -11.29 -15.45 -10.49
CA LYS A 125 -11.58 -16.39 -11.58
C LYS A 125 -12.89 -17.15 -11.35
N THR A 126 -13.19 -17.51 -10.11
CA THR A 126 -14.47 -18.16 -9.76
C THR A 126 -15.56 -17.12 -9.54
N TYR A 127 -15.26 -15.99 -8.90
CA TYR A 127 -16.24 -14.93 -8.65
C TYR A 127 -16.86 -14.41 -9.96
N PHE A 128 -16.06 -14.20 -11.01
CA PHE A 128 -16.55 -13.75 -12.33
C PHE A 128 -17.39 -14.78 -13.09
N SER A 129 -17.45 -16.02 -12.62
CA SER A 129 -18.34 -17.05 -13.19
C SER A 129 -19.78 -16.94 -12.68
N THR A 130 -20.05 -16.03 -11.73
CA THR A 130 -21.35 -15.91 -11.05
C THR A 130 -21.75 -14.46 -10.84
N GLY A 131 -22.97 -14.10 -11.25
CA GLY A 131 -23.56 -12.79 -10.98
C GLY A 131 -23.25 -11.72 -12.03
N ASP A 132 -23.66 -10.50 -11.73
CA ASP A 132 -23.47 -9.33 -12.60
C ASP A 132 -22.24 -8.52 -12.15
N HIS A 133 -21.34 -8.26 -13.09
CA HIS A 133 -20.08 -7.55 -12.85
C HIS A 133 -20.04 -6.23 -13.61
N LEU A 134 -19.37 -5.24 -13.02
CA LEU A 134 -19.22 -3.91 -13.63
C LEU A 134 -18.09 -3.84 -14.66
N VAL A 135 -17.22 -4.85 -14.66
CA VAL A 135 -16.06 -4.97 -15.54
C VAL A 135 -15.96 -6.39 -16.07
N SER A 136 -15.21 -6.61 -17.15
CA SER A 136 -14.90 -7.97 -17.58
C SER A 136 -13.88 -8.63 -16.66
N SER A 137 -13.90 -9.96 -16.60
CA SER A 137 -12.87 -10.74 -15.89
C SER A 137 -11.47 -10.37 -16.38
N ASP A 138 -11.27 -10.24 -17.69
CA ASP A 138 -9.96 -9.90 -18.26
C ASP A 138 -9.48 -8.52 -17.83
N ALA A 139 -10.37 -7.52 -17.78
CA ALA A 139 -10.02 -6.18 -17.31
C ALA A 139 -9.59 -6.19 -15.84
N PHE A 140 -10.30 -6.96 -14.99
CA PHE A 140 -9.96 -7.09 -13.58
C PHE A 140 -8.67 -7.88 -13.36
N LEU A 141 -8.45 -8.97 -14.09
CA LEU A 141 -7.22 -9.76 -13.99
C LEU A 141 -5.99 -8.94 -14.44
N ASN A 142 -6.15 -8.13 -15.50
CA ASN A 142 -5.11 -7.18 -15.93
C ASN A 142 -4.85 -6.10 -14.88
N PHE A 143 -5.90 -5.61 -14.19
CA PHE A 143 -5.74 -4.73 -13.04
C PHE A 143 -4.92 -5.40 -11.92
N CYS A 144 -5.22 -6.65 -11.57
CA CYS A 144 -4.46 -7.38 -10.55
C CYS A 144 -2.98 -7.50 -10.92
N ASP A 145 -2.67 -7.81 -12.17
CA ASP A 145 -1.28 -7.93 -12.65
C ASP A 145 -0.53 -6.61 -12.55
N LYS A 146 -1.12 -5.52 -13.05
CA LYS A 146 -0.50 -4.18 -12.94
C LYS A 146 -0.40 -3.69 -11.50
N PHE A 147 -1.38 -4.00 -10.65
CA PHE A 147 -1.30 -3.66 -9.24
C PHE A 147 -0.21 -4.45 -8.53
N GLU A 148 -0.03 -5.73 -8.85
CA GLU A 148 1.09 -6.53 -8.33
C GLU A 148 2.45 -5.96 -8.76
N GLU A 149 2.59 -5.55 -10.02
CA GLU A 149 3.80 -4.87 -10.51
C GLU A 149 4.07 -3.58 -9.74
N ASN A 150 3.05 -2.74 -9.55
CA ASN A 150 3.21 -1.47 -8.82
C ASN A 150 3.48 -1.69 -7.34
N LEU A 151 2.84 -2.67 -6.68
CA LEU A 151 3.16 -3.03 -5.29
C LEU A 151 4.64 -3.41 -5.15
N LYS A 152 5.21 -4.15 -6.10
CA LYS A 152 6.64 -4.49 -6.11
C LYS A 152 7.52 -3.24 -6.34
N LYS A 153 7.15 -2.33 -7.24
CA LYS A 153 7.89 -1.07 -7.47
C LYS A 153 7.96 -0.19 -6.22
N TYR A 154 6.92 -0.21 -5.39
CA TYR A 154 6.83 0.57 -4.15
C TYR A 154 7.32 -0.19 -2.90
N ASP A 155 8.01 -1.33 -3.07
CA ASP A 155 8.52 -2.19 -1.99
C ASP A 155 7.43 -2.58 -0.96
N CYS A 156 6.21 -2.83 -1.44
CA CYS A 156 5.11 -3.28 -0.59
C CYS A 156 5.24 -4.77 -0.25
N PHE A 157 4.76 -5.16 0.93
CA PHE A 157 4.74 -6.54 1.42
C PHE A 157 3.39 -6.94 2.02
#